data_AF-A0A3B5B2I9-F1
#
_entry.id   AF-A0A3B5B2I9-F1
#
_cell.length_a   1.000
_cell.length_b   1.000
_cell.length_c   1.000
_cell.angle_alpha   90.00
_cell.angle_beta   90.00
_cell.angle_gamma   90.00
#
_symmetry.space_group_name_H-M   'P 1'
#
loop_
_entity.id
_entity.type
_entity.pdbx_description
1 polymer ?
#
loop_
_entity_poly.entity_id
_entity_poly.type
_entity_poly.pdbx_seq_one_letter_code
_entity_poly.pdbx_strand_id
1 'polypeptide(L)'
;MPPLLFVLVLLFLTPASTLDFRYHSNQEMEQYLLQVNASNPDIAHLYSIGQSVLGNDTPAATSCPTRCVQMGENTDRYRDTL
;
A
#
# COMPACT_ATOMS: atom_id res chain seq x y z
N MET A 1 -21.59 25.46 -24.94
CA MET A 1 -20.40 24.99 -24.20
C MET A 1 -20.64 24.40 -22.79
N PRO A 2 -21.87 24.04 -22.33
CA PRO A 2 -22.02 23.39 -21.01
C PRO A 2 -21.74 21.87 -20.95
N PRO A 3 -21.87 21.04 -22.02
CA PRO A 3 -21.76 19.59 -21.85
C PRO A 3 -20.30 19.13 -21.64
N LEU A 4 -19.34 19.83 -22.23
CA LEU A 4 -17.91 19.51 -22.12
C LEU A 4 -17.41 19.73 -20.70
N LEU A 5 -17.83 20.82 -20.05
CA LEU A 5 -17.53 21.10 -18.64
C LEU A 5 -18.14 20.04 -17.72
N PHE A 6 -19.39 19.63 -17.99
CA PHE A 6 -20.08 18.60 -17.21
C PHE A 6 -19.39 17.24 -17.33
N VAL A 7 -18.99 16.85 -18.54
CA VAL A 7 -18.21 15.62 -18.78
C VAL A 7 -16.84 15.70 -18.09
N LEU A 8 -16.17 16.84 -18.13
CA LEU A 8 -14.88 17.04 -17.46
C LEU A 8 -15.03 16.86 -15.94
N VAL A 9 -16.04 17.51 -15.34
CA VAL A 9 -16.34 17.40 -13.91
C VAL A 9 -16.64 15.96 -13.52
N LEU A 10 -17.44 15.23 -14.31
CA LEU A 10 -17.69 13.81 -14.08
C LEU A 10 -16.41 12.96 -14.15
N LEU A 11 -15.52 13.25 -15.10
CA LEU A 11 -14.25 12.52 -15.26
C LEU A 11 -13.27 12.74 -14.09
N PHE A 12 -13.34 13.90 -13.43
CA PHE A 12 -12.54 14.22 -12.25
C PHE A 12 -13.18 13.75 -10.93
N LEU A 13 -14.50 13.55 -10.88
CA LEU A 13 -15.23 13.10 -9.67
C LEU A 13 -15.36 11.58 -9.53
N THR A 14 -14.94 10.80 -10.53
CA THR A 14 -15.07 9.33 -10.57
C THR A 14 -13.96 8.49 -9.91
N PRO A 15 -12.97 8.98 -9.12
CA PRO A 15 -12.03 8.05 -8.51
C PRO A 15 -12.62 7.33 -7.29
N ALA A 16 -13.77 7.76 -6.76
CA ALA A 16 -14.32 7.16 -5.53
C ALA A 16 -14.81 5.71 -5.70
N SER A 17 -15.33 5.36 -6.87
CA SER A 17 -15.90 4.03 -7.15
C SER A 17 -14.85 2.95 -7.47
N THR A 18 -13.56 3.30 -7.56
CA THR A 18 -12.46 2.35 -7.72
C THR A 18 -11.76 2.00 -6.40
N LEU A 19 -12.19 2.58 -5.28
CA LEU A 19 -11.61 2.22 -3.97
C LEU A 19 -12.21 0.90 -3.49
N ASP A 20 -11.34 -0.07 -3.23
CA ASP A 20 -11.69 -1.38 -2.69
C ASP A 20 -11.63 -1.30 -1.15
N PHE A 21 -12.81 -1.20 -0.51
CA PHE A 21 -12.92 -1.16 0.95
C PHE A 21 -13.32 -2.54 1.48
N ARG A 22 -12.33 -3.39 1.75
CA ARG A 22 -12.52 -4.70 2.41
C ARG A 22 -11.31 -5.08 3.24
N TYR A 23 -11.41 -6.17 3.99
CA TYR A 23 -10.24 -6.75 4.65
C TYR A 23 -9.32 -7.37 3.61
N HIS A 24 -8.04 -7.05 3.71
CA HIS A 24 -6.98 -7.65 2.91
C HIS A 24 -6.17 -8.60 3.79
N SER A 25 -5.81 -9.75 3.24
CA SER A 25 -4.76 -10.59 3.83
C SER A 25 -3.43 -9.85 3.84
N ASN A 26 -2.49 -10.28 4.71
CA ASN A 26 -1.15 -9.69 4.75
C ASN A 26 -0.45 -9.74 3.39
N GLN A 27 -0.64 -10.82 2.64
CA GLN A 27 -0.09 -10.98 1.29
C GLN A 27 -0.69 -9.97 0.30
N GLU A 28 -2.02 -9.80 0.31
CA GLU A 28 -2.69 -8.81 -0.56
C GLU A 28 -2.23 -7.38 -0.23
N MET A 29 -2.08 -7.07 1.06
CA MET A 29 -1.59 -5.76 1.50
C MET A 29 -0.14 -5.52 1.07
N GLU A 30 0.74 -6.51 1.22
CA GLU A 30 2.15 -6.40 0.79
C GLU A 30 2.25 -6.16 -0.73
N GLN A 31 1.49 -6.91 -1.53
CA GLN A 31 1.44 -6.73 -2.98
C GLN A 31 0.93 -5.34 -3.38
N TYR A 32 -0.11 -4.84 -2.71
CA TYR A 32 -0.63 -3.50 -2.93
C TYR A 32 0.43 -2.43 -2.65
N LEU A 33 1.10 -2.50 -1.50
CA LEU A 33 2.13 -1.54 -1.12
C LEU A 33 3.32 -1.57 -2.09
N LEU A 34 3.74 -2.76 -2.55
CA LEU A 34 4.77 -2.91 -3.58
C LEU A 34 4.36 -2.23 -4.90
N GLN A 35 3.11 -2.42 -5.33
CA GLN A 35 2.59 -1.80 -6.55
C GLN A 35 2.52 -0.28 -6.42
N VAL A 36 2.06 0.24 -5.28
CA VAL A 36 2.01 1.69 -5.02
C VAL A 36 3.42 2.29 -5.04
N ASN A 37 4.39 1.63 -4.41
CA ASN A 37 5.80 2.03 -4.44
C ASN A 37 6.36 2.09 -5.86
N ALA A 38 6.13 1.02 -6.64
CA ALA A 38 6.61 0.94 -8.02
C ALA A 38 5.95 1.96 -8.95
N SER A 39 4.69 2.31 -8.70
CA SER A 39 3.94 3.27 -9.52
C SER A 39 4.24 4.73 -9.16
N ASN A 40 4.79 4.99 -7.96
CA ASN A 40 5.03 6.33 -7.44
C ASN A 40 6.42 6.47 -6.79
N PRO A 41 7.52 6.15 -7.51
CA PRO A 41 8.85 6.04 -6.92
C PRO A 41 9.41 7.34 -6.34
N ASP A 42 8.90 8.50 -6.76
CA ASP A 42 9.35 9.81 -6.30
C ASP A 42 8.77 10.21 -4.93
N ILE A 43 7.64 9.62 -4.54
CA ILE A 43 6.87 10.02 -3.35
C ILE A 43 6.54 8.85 -2.41
N ALA A 44 6.66 7.61 -2.88
CA ALA A 44 6.42 6.42 -2.09
C ALA A 44 7.73 5.66 -1.91
N HIS A 45 8.05 5.33 -0.67
CA HIS A 45 9.23 4.56 -0.30
C HIS A 45 8.84 3.44 0.66
N LEU A 46 8.81 2.23 0.14
CA LEU A 46 8.51 1.02 0.91
C LEU A 46 9.80 0.37 1.43
N TYR A 47 9.87 0.15 2.74
CA TYR A 47 10.96 -0.58 3.36
C TYR A 47 10.44 -1.55 4.41
N SER A 48 11.30 -2.49 4.80
CA SER A 48 10.99 -3.45 5.85
C SER A 48 11.47 -2.93 7.20
N ILE A 49 10.59 -2.98 8.20
CA ILE A 49 10.91 -2.64 9.59
C ILE A 49 11.23 -3.87 10.45
N GLY A 50 11.30 -5.06 9.84
CA GLY A 50 11.59 -6.31 10.53
C GLY A 50 10.71 -7.48 10.12
N GLN A 51 10.76 -8.54 10.92
CA GLN A 51 9.92 -9.73 10.79
C GLN A 51 8.89 -9.76 11.91
N SER A 52 7.67 -10.21 11.59
CA SER A 52 6.63 -10.39 12.61
C SER A 52 7.02 -11.51 13.57
N VAL A 53 6.72 -11.32 14.86
CA VAL A 53 6.97 -12.33 15.91
C VAL A 53 5.78 -13.27 15.95
N LEU A 54 5.93 -14.50 15.44
CA LEU A 54 4.84 -15.48 15.43
C LEU A 54 4.62 -16.06 16.83
N GLY A 55 3.37 -16.10 17.30
CA GLY A 55 2.97 -16.89 18.46
C GLY A 55 2.68 -18.34 18.06
N ASN A 56 3.31 -19.29 18.75
CA ASN A 56 3.05 -20.72 18.61
C ASN A 56 1.56 -21.05 18.86
N ASP A 57 1.00 -22.02 18.13
CA ASP A 57 -0.30 -22.71 18.34
C ASP A 57 -1.44 -22.44 17.32
N THR A 58 -1.17 -22.22 16.03
CA THR A 58 -2.23 -22.33 14.99
C THR A 58 -1.84 -23.22 13.80
N PRO A 59 -2.77 -24.06 13.28
CA PRO A 59 -2.47 -25.04 12.23
C PRO A 59 -2.22 -24.37 10.87
N ALA A 60 -0.95 -24.36 10.47
CA ALA A 60 -0.28 -24.40 9.15
C ALA A 60 -0.90 -23.79 7.85
N ALA A 61 -2.17 -23.39 7.78
CA ALA A 61 -2.75 -22.66 6.65
C ALA A 61 -2.82 -21.14 6.87
N THR A 62 -2.51 -20.67 8.09
CA THR A 62 -2.47 -19.25 8.49
C THR A 62 -1.06 -18.84 8.96
N SER A 63 -0.03 -19.35 8.28
CA SER A 63 1.37 -18.96 8.48
C SER A 63 1.63 -17.65 7.74
N CYS A 64 1.75 -16.53 8.45
CA CYS A 64 2.27 -15.29 7.87
C CYS A 64 3.71 -15.05 8.35
N PRO A 65 4.73 -15.54 7.64
CA PRO A 65 6.10 -15.06 7.75
C PRO A 65 6.23 -13.74 6.99
N THR A 66 5.27 -12.83 7.17
CA THR A 66 5.22 -11.61 6.35
C THR A 66 6.23 -10.63 6.89
N ARG A 67 7.04 -10.11 5.98
CA ARG A 67 7.92 -8.99 6.23
C ARG A 67 7.07 -7.81 6.67
N CYS A 68 7.34 -7.25 7.84
CA CYS A 68 6.68 -6.01 8.25
C CYS A 68 7.19 -4.92 7.32
N VAL A 69 6.30 -4.35 6.51
CA VAL A 69 6.61 -3.30 5.55
C VAL A 69 5.88 -2.02 5.93
N GLN A 70 6.55 -0.88 5.77
CA GLN A 70 5.99 0.43 6.07
C GLN A 70 6.33 1.40 4.95
N MET A 71 5.36 2.25 4.61
CA MET A 71 5.61 3.42 3.77
C MET A 71 6.17 4.52 4.64
N GLY A 72 7.32 5.05 4.23
CA GLY A 72 7.93 6.23 4.85
C GLY A 72 8.08 7.38 3.87
N GLU A 73 8.39 8.54 4.43
CA GLU A 73 8.77 9.72 3.66
C GLU A 73 10.27 9.67 3.32
N ASN A 74 10.69 10.45 2.32
CA ASN A 74 12.08 10.47 1.83
C ASN A 74 13.10 10.80 2.95
N THR A 75 12.66 11.46 4.03
CA THR A 75 13.44 11.79 5.23
C THR A 75 13.83 10.57 6.07
N ASP A 76 13.09 9.47 6.04
CA ASP A 76 13.43 8.26 6.81
C ASP A 76 14.62 7.50 6.21
N ARG A 77 14.92 7.68 4.92
CA ARG A 77 16.10 7.10 4.25
C ARG A 77 17.42 7.47 4.94
N TYR A 78 17.49 8.66 5.56
CA TYR A 78 18.72 9.14 6.21
C TYR A 78 18.95 8.51 7.58
N ARG A 79 17.91 7.96 8.24
CA ARG A 79 18.03 7.38 9.58
C ARG A 79 18.65 5.98 9.54
N ASP A 80 18.43 5.23 8.48
CA ASP A 80 18.91 3.83 8.33
C ASP A 80 20.35 3.72 7.77
N THR A 81 21.03 4.86 7.56
CA THR A 81 22.43 4.90 7.06
C THR A 81 23.46 5.22 8.16
N LEU A 82 23.03 5.34 9.43
CA LEU A 82 23.87 5.66 10.59
C LEU A 82 24.00 4.46 11.54
#